data_AF-F8EYZ6-F1
#
_entry.id   AF-F8EYZ6-F1
#
_cell.length_a   1.000
_cell.length_b   1.000
_cell.length_c   1.000
_cell.angle_alpha   90.00
_cell.angle_beta   90.00
_cell.angle_gamma   90.00
#
_symmetry.space_group_name_H-M   'P 1'
#
loop_
_entity.id
_entity.type
_entity.pdbx_description
1 polymer ?
#
loop_
_entity_poly.entity_id
_entity_poly.type
_entity_poly.pdbx_seq_one_letter_code
_entity_poly.pdbx_strand_id
1 'polypeptide(L)'
;MNVGMGGADVSLGTVAQSIAGLDAWRVNAELWTSKQDEAHKYTSGMRTLYSVGGAQELALYQELLSGKTNIEELASGDYKAKTEANGDGTKTIYLGQGALADGSRFGLNILLAHEAYRNGIDDGVEGQRIETQQAVLGHIGAAFALAQTYGMGSIGEAMTGEVNTYLEALKSNNYEALGKLLAGYDASKDYWLIKMDGTIEDTEERAFYREYIDANGNIKREKIEGSEYTGSRMLALYNFLGDKMIQKMYEESLTSPSKLATVPKTDIFSFNDKVLQDVLGWSKKDKILARKEGFCMADLTEEQKKKLVIEQLLVQNGYTYGKDIWIGTGMKVPGMKANESIGIRLVNGQWEKFTAGMEIRRDADAFDVWKNNVASNDYNVKDSADVSFYKRNLDTGVTELYNGATTNWASIDKKSSGTEVSIGGNTYKGNTIVSEWFKMHFIDYPVATYGVAYVGVLTDAQILSDTAGTQILTKAGRRTGYPTEDRWLFHSFDKGASSAGCIGPMSDINSPIIWNSAAYSTSGSQSGAYYMQQIVNQLMSQWGIYKGYEFSVHLVGQQTPTYYKY
;
A
#
# COMPACT_ATOMS: atom_id res chain seq x y z
N MET A 1 -33.30 4.22 -80.09
CA MET A 1 -32.62 5.04 -79.07
C MET A 1 -33.70 5.83 -78.36
N ASN A 2 -33.94 5.57 -77.08
CA ASN A 2 -34.70 6.42 -76.17
C ASN A 2 -34.00 6.32 -74.82
N VAL A 3 -33.30 7.39 -74.45
CA VAL A 3 -32.64 7.55 -73.15
C VAL A 3 -33.51 8.53 -72.36
N GLY A 4 -34.16 8.04 -71.31
CA GLY A 4 -34.92 8.85 -70.37
C GLY A 4 -34.00 9.47 -69.33
N MET A 5 -34.09 10.79 -69.19
CA MET A 5 -33.45 11.58 -68.13
C MET A 5 -34.17 11.35 -66.80
N GLY A 6 -33.47 10.77 -65.81
CA GLY A 6 -33.85 10.84 -64.40
C GLY A 6 -33.15 12.05 -63.76
N GLY A 7 -33.93 13.01 -63.27
CA GLY A 7 -33.43 14.22 -62.62
C GLY A 7 -32.55 13.91 -61.40
N ALA A 8 -31.40 14.57 -61.31
CA ALA A 8 -30.51 14.48 -60.16
C ALA A 8 -31.16 15.12 -58.93
N ASP A 9 -31.31 14.34 -57.86
CA ASP A 9 -31.80 14.80 -56.57
C ASP A 9 -30.69 15.57 -55.84
N VAL A 10 -30.77 16.90 -55.84
CA VAL A 10 -29.83 17.82 -55.15
C VAL A 10 -30.42 18.26 -53.81
N SER A 11 -30.82 17.30 -52.97
CA SER A 11 -31.19 17.59 -51.58
C SER A 11 -29.95 17.90 -50.72
N LEU A 12 -30.13 18.67 -49.65
CA LEU A 12 -29.08 18.91 -48.62
C LEU A 12 -28.51 17.59 -48.07
N GLY A 13 -29.32 16.53 -48.02
CA GLY A 13 -28.89 15.18 -47.65
C GLY A 13 -27.94 14.55 -48.68
N THR A 14 -28.24 14.66 -49.98
CA THR A 14 -27.38 14.17 -51.07
C THR A 14 -26.03 14.90 -51.10
N VAL A 15 -26.03 16.22 -50.87
CA VAL A 15 -24.80 17.03 -50.80
C VAL A 15 -23.97 16.66 -49.57
N ALA A 16 -24.57 16.53 -48.39
CA ALA A 16 -23.88 16.10 -47.18
C ALA A 16 -23.27 14.68 -47.29
N GLN A 17 -24.01 13.74 -47.88
CA GLN A 17 -23.52 12.37 -48.15
C GLN A 17 -22.36 12.37 -49.15
N SER A 18 -22.41 13.22 -50.18
CA SER A 18 -21.31 13.37 -51.15
C SER A 18 -20.04 13.95 -50.53
N ILE A 19 -20.17 14.89 -49.59
CA ILE A 19 -19.04 15.46 -48.83
C ILE A 19 -18.43 14.41 -47.90
N ALA A 20 -19.25 13.64 -47.19
CA ALA A 20 -18.78 12.53 -46.35
C ALA A 20 -18.08 11.43 -47.18
N GLY A 21 -18.59 11.14 -48.38
CA GLY A 21 -17.96 10.20 -49.32
C GLY A 21 -16.60 10.68 -49.84
N LEU A 22 -16.46 11.99 -50.11
CA LEU A 22 -15.19 12.59 -50.51
C LEU A 22 -14.15 12.59 -49.38
N ASP A 23 -14.56 12.86 -48.13
CA ASP A 23 -13.64 12.81 -46.99
C ASP A 23 -13.21 11.38 -46.67
N ALA A 24 -14.11 10.40 -46.74
CA ALA A 24 -13.75 8.99 -46.63
C ALA A 24 -12.78 8.55 -47.74
N TRP A 25 -12.96 9.04 -48.98
CA TRP A 25 -12.02 8.80 -50.06
C TRP A 25 -10.65 9.42 -49.80
N ARG A 26 -10.61 10.66 -49.28
CA ARG A 26 -9.38 11.35 -48.91
C ARG A 26 -8.58 10.58 -47.86
N VAL A 27 -9.22 10.16 -46.77
CA VAL A 27 -8.58 9.37 -45.70
C VAL A 27 -8.07 8.03 -46.23
N ASN A 28 -8.83 7.37 -47.10
CA ASN A 28 -8.39 6.13 -47.72
C ASN A 28 -7.17 6.33 -48.65
N ALA A 29 -7.14 7.43 -49.41
CA ALA A 29 -5.99 7.76 -50.24
C ALA A 29 -4.75 8.10 -49.39
N GLU A 30 -4.93 8.82 -48.27
CA GLU A 30 -3.87 9.15 -47.32
C GLU A 30 -3.25 7.88 -46.70
N LEU A 31 -4.08 6.95 -46.22
CA LEU A 31 -3.61 5.66 -45.70
C LEU A 31 -2.92 4.81 -46.77
N TRP A 32 -3.49 4.74 -47.98
CA TRP A 32 -2.93 3.99 -49.10
C TRP A 32 -1.57 4.53 -49.58
N THR A 33 -1.37 5.84 -49.52
CA THR A 33 -0.12 6.49 -49.96
C THR A 33 0.89 6.70 -48.83
N SER A 34 0.51 6.37 -47.59
CA SER A 34 1.39 6.46 -46.43
C SER A 34 2.60 5.54 -46.58
N LYS A 35 3.75 6.03 -46.08
CA LYS A 35 5.00 5.26 -46.01
C LYS A 35 5.18 4.50 -44.69
N GLN A 36 4.22 4.63 -43.76
CA GLN A 36 4.25 3.96 -42.47
C GLN A 36 3.48 2.64 -42.54
N ASP A 37 4.08 1.56 -42.02
CA ASP A 37 3.50 0.22 -42.07
C ASP A 37 2.19 0.14 -41.28
N GLU A 38 2.05 0.93 -40.21
CA GLU A 38 0.86 1.02 -39.37
C GLU A 38 -0.38 1.44 -40.15
N ALA A 39 -0.23 2.33 -41.15
CA ALA A 39 -1.33 2.80 -41.99
C ALA A 39 -1.97 1.65 -42.80
N HIS A 40 -1.16 0.67 -43.19
CA HIS A 40 -1.56 -0.50 -43.98
C HIS A 40 -1.99 -1.67 -43.07
N LYS A 41 -1.26 -1.90 -41.98
CA LYS A 41 -1.51 -3.02 -41.07
C LYS A 41 -2.73 -2.79 -40.18
N TYR A 42 -2.95 -1.55 -39.73
CA TYR A 42 -4.02 -1.19 -38.80
C TYR A 42 -5.06 -0.24 -39.43
N THR A 43 -5.28 -0.33 -40.75
CA THR A 43 -6.14 0.58 -41.52
C THR A 43 -7.55 0.76 -40.91
N SER A 44 -8.15 -0.29 -40.36
CA SER A 44 -9.48 -0.19 -39.73
C SER A 44 -9.45 0.65 -38.45
N GLY A 45 -8.41 0.48 -37.62
CA GLY A 45 -8.16 1.30 -36.45
C GLY A 45 -7.88 2.74 -36.82
N MET A 46 -7.03 2.98 -37.82
CA MET A 46 -6.73 4.32 -38.35
C MET A 46 -7.98 5.07 -38.81
N ARG A 47 -8.87 4.40 -39.56
CA ARG A 47 -10.17 5.00 -39.95
C ARG A 47 -11.04 5.32 -38.75
N THR A 48 -10.99 4.48 -37.71
CA THR A 48 -11.76 4.71 -36.48
C THR A 48 -11.24 5.94 -35.75
N LEU A 49 -9.91 6.04 -35.54
CA LEU A 49 -9.28 7.19 -34.91
C LEU A 49 -9.66 8.51 -35.60
N TYR A 50 -9.65 8.53 -36.93
CA TYR A 50 -10.09 9.70 -37.70
C TYR A 50 -11.59 9.99 -37.55
N SER A 51 -12.44 8.95 -37.60
CA SER A 51 -13.90 9.12 -37.73
C SER A 51 -14.63 9.37 -36.41
N VAL A 52 -14.05 9.00 -35.27
CA VAL A 52 -14.64 9.24 -33.93
C VAL A 52 -14.68 10.74 -33.61
N GLY A 53 -13.80 11.54 -34.22
CA GLY A 53 -13.86 13.01 -34.17
C GLY A 53 -13.33 13.66 -32.90
N GLY A 54 -12.72 12.88 -31.99
CA GLY A 54 -12.02 13.40 -30.81
C GLY A 54 -10.62 13.93 -31.15
N ALA A 55 -10.15 14.91 -30.38
CA ALA A 55 -8.89 15.61 -30.66
C ALA A 55 -7.67 14.70 -30.45
N GLN A 56 -7.70 13.85 -29.42
CA GLN A 56 -6.63 12.92 -29.06
C GLN A 56 -6.53 11.78 -30.08
N GLU A 57 -7.66 11.25 -30.52
CA GLU A 57 -7.73 10.20 -31.54
C GLU A 57 -7.22 10.72 -32.89
N LEU A 58 -7.59 11.95 -33.28
CA LEU A 58 -7.04 12.59 -34.47
C LEU A 58 -5.54 12.84 -34.35
N ALA A 59 -5.05 13.21 -33.16
CA ALA A 59 -3.62 13.37 -32.91
C ALA A 59 -2.88 12.04 -33.07
N LEU A 60 -3.39 10.95 -32.48
CA LEU A 60 -2.79 9.62 -32.65
C LEU A 60 -2.78 9.17 -34.12
N TYR A 61 -3.87 9.42 -34.86
CA TYR A 61 -3.93 9.16 -36.31
C TYR A 61 -2.79 9.88 -37.06
N GLN A 62 -2.54 11.15 -36.77
CA GLN A 62 -1.47 11.94 -37.39
C GLN A 62 -0.08 11.50 -36.92
N GLU A 63 0.09 11.13 -35.66
CA GLU A 63 1.34 10.61 -35.11
C GLU A 63 1.75 9.30 -35.78
N LEU A 64 0.80 8.37 -35.95
CA LEU A 64 1.01 7.11 -36.65
C LEU A 64 1.37 7.33 -38.13
N LEU A 65 0.72 8.28 -38.82
CA LEU A 65 1.06 8.63 -40.21
C LEU A 65 2.43 9.29 -40.38
N SER A 66 2.90 9.99 -39.35
CA SER A 66 4.19 10.69 -39.36
C SER A 66 5.35 9.87 -38.80
N GLY A 67 5.07 8.70 -38.21
CA GLY A 67 6.08 7.86 -37.54
C GLY A 67 6.52 8.40 -36.17
N LYS A 68 5.72 9.26 -35.54
CA LYS A 68 5.95 9.72 -34.15
C LYS A 68 5.46 8.70 -33.12
N THR A 69 4.48 7.90 -33.51
CA THR A 69 4.00 6.76 -32.74
C THR A 69 4.14 5.52 -33.59
N ASN A 70 4.70 4.45 -33.01
CA ASN A 70 4.83 3.15 -33.67
C ASN A 70 3.92 2.12 -32.98
N ILE A 71 3.56 1.05 -33.68
CA ILE A 71 2.81 -0.06 -33.09
C ILE A 71 3.58 -1.37 -33.24
N GLU A 72 3.94 -1.97 -32.11
CA GLU A 72 4.66 -3.25 -32.07
C GLU A 72 3.80 -4.35 -31.46
N GLU A 73 3.78 -5.53 -32.08
CA GLU A 73 3.09 -6.70 -31.53
C GLU A 73 4.06 -7.51 -30.67
N LEU A 74 3.77 -7.62 -29.38
CA LEU A 74 4.50 -8.42 -28.42
C LEU A 74 3.58 -9.55 -27.92
N ALA A 75 3.54 -10.66 -28.67
CA ALA A 75 2.67 -11.79 -28.35
C ALA A 75 2.96 -12.45 -26.97
N SER A 76 4.10 -12.16 -26.36
CA SER A 76 4.46 -12.56 -24.98
C SER A 76 4.00 -11.57 -23.90
N GLY A 77 3.45 -10.41 -24.28
CA GLY A 77 2.96 -9.39 -23.37
C GLY A 77 1.61 -9.77 -22.76
N ASP A 78 1.55 -9.91 -21.43
CA ASP A 78 0.33 -10.17 -20.66
C ASP A 78 -0.46 -8.87 -20.39
N TYR A 79 -0.85 -8.20 -21.49
CA TYR A 79 -1.66 -6.98 -21.51
C TYR A 79 -2.40 -6.89 -22.85
N LYS A 80 -3.41 -6.01 -22.96
CA LYS A 80 -4.04 -5.68 -24.24
C LYS A 80 -3.17 -4.70 -25.03
N ALA A 81 -2.95 -3.51 -24.48
CA ALA A 81 -1.98 -2.56 -25.01
C ALA A 81 -1.18 -1.89 -23.87
N LYS A 82 0.00 -1.38 -24.22
CA LYS A 82 0.82 -0.52 -23.36
C LYS A 82 1.52 0.53 -24.22
N THR A 83 1.31 1.81 -23.93
CA THR A 83 2.07 2.90 -24.53
C THR A 83 3.32 3.22 -23.70
N GLU A 84 4.48 3.35 -24.34
CA GLU A 84 5.74 3.78 -23.73
C GLU A 84 6.39 4.90 -24.55
N ALA A 85 6.88 5.94 -23.88
CA ALA A 85 7.68 6.97 -24.52
C ALA A 85 9.14 6.51 -24.69
N ASN A 86 9.72 6.70 -25.87
CA ASN A 86 11.07 6.23 -26.20
C ASN A 86 12.18 7.22 -25.78
N GLY A 87 11.80 8.39 -25.25
CA GLY A 87 12.74 9.44 -24.81
C GLY A 87 13.34 10.30 -25.92
N ASP A 88 13.11 9.97 -27.19
CA ASP A 88 13.55 10.72 -28.38
C ASP A 88 12.44 11.58 -29.02
N GLY A 89 11.30 11.72 -28.33
CA GLY A 89 10.10 12.39 -28.82
C GLY A 89 9.16 11.49 -29.61
N THR A 90 9.46 10.20 -29.73
CA THR A 90 8.55 9.15 -30.22
C THR A 90 7.98 8.32 -29.07
N LYS A 91 6.91 7.58 -29.35
CA LYS A 91 6.33 6.58 -28.45
C LYS A 91 5.96 5.30 -29.18
N THR A 92 5.86 4.21 -28.45
CA THR A 92 5.50 2.89 -28.98
C THR A 92 4.28 2.35 -28.26
N ILE A 93 3.27 1.92 -29.02
CA ILE A 93 2.13 1.16 -28.52
C ILE A 93 2.44 -0.33 -28.71
N TYR A 94 2.64 -1.03 -27.60
CA TYR A 94 2.83 -2.47 -27.60
C TYR A 94 1.48 -3.17 -27.53
N LEU A 95 1.17 -4.03 -28.50
CA LEU A 95 -0.02 -4.89 -28.51
C LEU A 95 0.35 -6.27 -27.96
N GLY A 96 -0.23 -6.61 -26.82
CA GLY A 96 0.03 -7.87 -26.13
C GLY A 96 -0.91 -9.01 -26.56
N GLN A 97 -0.75 -10.17 -25.93
CA GLN A 97 -1.56 -11.37 -26.18
C GLN A 97 -3.07 -11.08 -26.09
N GLY A 98 -3.48 -10.23 -25.15
CA GLY A 98 -4.90 -9.91 -24.92
C GLY A 98 -5.55 -9.14 -26.08
N ALA A 99 -4.79 -8.32 -26.81
CA ALA A 99 -5.29 -7.64 -28.01
C ALA A 99 -5.32 -8.56 -29.22
N LEU A 100 -4.32 -9.43 -29.34
CA LEU A 100 -4.19 -10.37 -30.46
C LEU A 100 -5.16 -11.54 -30.39
N ALA A 101 -5.62 -11.89 -29.18
CA ALA A 101 -6.61 -12.94 -28.93
C ALA A 101 -8.07 -12.41 -28.93
N ASP A 102 -8.28 -11.09 -29.00
CA ASP A 102 -9.62 -10.50 -28.96
C ASP A 102 -10.37 -10.79 -30.27
N GLY A 103 -11.44 -11.59 -30.19
CA GLY A 103 -12.27 -11.96 -31.32
C GLY A 103 -13.35 -10.93 -31.68
N SER A 104 -13.40 -9.78 -30.98
CA SER A 104 -14.38 -8.73 -31.29
C SER A 104 -14.02 -8.01 -32.60
N ARG A 105 -15.05 -7.72 -33.41
CA ARG A 105 -14.87 -7.13 -34.75
C ARG A 105 -14.13 -5.79 -34.74
N PHE A 106 -14.26 -5.02 -33.66
CA PHE A 106 -13.67 -3.69 -33.52
C PHE A 106 -12.80 -3.53 -32.27
N GLY A 107 -12.46 -4.61 -31.55
CA GLY A 107 -11.72 -4.53 -30.29
C GLY A 107 -10.40 -3.77 -30.42
N LEU A 108 -9.62 -4.08 -31.46
CA LEU A 108 -8.37 -3.37 -31.73
C LEU A 108 -8.58 -1.89 -32.06
N ASN A 109 -9.64 -1.54 -32.79
CA ASN A 109 -9.93 -0.15 -33.15
C ASN A 109 -10.22 0.68 -31.91
N ILE A 110 -10.97 0.11 -30.97
CA ILE A 110 -11.36 0.79 -29.73
C ILE A 110 -10.18 0.81 -28.75
N LEU A 111 -9.34 -0.22 -28.76
CA LEU A 111 -8.07 -0.24 -28.03
C LEU A 111 -7.14 0.88 -28.50
N LEU A 112 -6.98 1.10 -29.81
CA LEU A 112 -6.17 2.21 -30.29
C LEU A 112 -6.76 3.58 -29.91
N ALA A 113 -8.09 3.73 -29.90
CA ALA A 113 -8.73 4.94 -29.40
C ALA A 113 -8.49 5.15 -27.89
N HIS A 114 -8.43 4.07 -27.10
CA HIS A 114 -8.02 4.14 -25.70
C HIS A 114 -6.57 4.63 -25.56
N GLU A 115 -5.65 4.06 -26.35
CA GLU A 115 -4.23 4.44 -26.31
C GLU A 115 -3.96 5.87 -26.81
N ALA A 116 -4.90 6.51 -27.52
CA ALA A 116 -4.77 7.90 -27.97
C ALA A 116 -4.63 8.89 -26.81
N TYR A 117 -5.14 8.54 -25.63
CA TYR A 117 -5.04 9.34 -24.41
C TYR A 117 -3.81 8.99 -23.60
N ARG A 118 -3.00 8.01 -24.05
CA ARG A 118 -1.81 7.57 -23.35
C ARG A 118 -0.56 8.34 -23.80
N ASN A 119 0.15 8.91 -22.84
CA ASN A 119 1.39 9.66 -23.08
C ASN A 119 2.64 8.77 -22.99
N GLY A 120 2.53 7.61 -22.33
CA GLY A 120 3.62 6.65 -22.14
C GLY A 120 4.71 7.09 -21.17
N ILE A 121 4.45 8.09 -20.32
CA ILE A 121 5.37 8.65 -19.33
C ILE A 121 4.80 8.38 -17.93
N ASP A 122 5.64 7.97 -16.99
CA ASP A 122 5.26 7.93 -15.57
C ASP A 122 5.28 9.35 -14.98
N ASP A 123 4.13 10.04 -15.05
CA ASP A 123 3.90 11.37 -14.51
C ASP A 123 3.35 11.36 -13.06
N GLY A 124 3.52 10.23 -12.37
CA GLY A 124 3.08 10.01 -11.00
C GLY A 124 1.61 9.60 -10.88
N VAL A 125 1.21 9.20 -9.66
CA VAL A 125 -0.09 8.56 -9.38
C VAL A 125 -1.29 9.38 -9.89
N GLU A 126 -1.27 10.69 -9.66
CA GLU A 126 -2.39 11.55 -10.06
C GLU A 126 -2.45 11.78 -11.58
N GLY A 127 -1.30 11.87 -12.24
CA GLY A 127 -1.22 11.97 -13.71
C GLY A 127 -1.75 10.70 -14.37
N GLN A 128 -1.27 9.55 -13.92
CA GLN A 128 -1.74 8.22 -14.36
C GLN A 128 -3.25 8.00 -14.12
N ARG A 129 -3.77 8.51 -12.99
CA ARG A 129 -5.21 8.49 -12.69
C ARG A 129 -6.02 9.30 -13.70
N ILE A 130 -5.59 10.52 -14.01
CA ILE A 130 -6.26 11.40 -14.98
C ILE A 130 -6.18 10.80 -16.38
N GLU A 131 -4.99 10.33 -16.79
CA GLU A 131 -4.73 9.70 -18.08
C GLU A 131 -5.65 8.50 -18.29
N THR A 132 -5.78 7.64 -17.27
CA THR A 132 -6.66 6.47 -17.33
C THR A 132 -8.12 6.86 -17.45
N GLN A 133 -8.60 7.83 -16.66
CA GLN A 133 -10.00 8.26 -16.75
C GLN A 133 -10.35 8.83 -18.12
N GLN A 134 -9.44 9.61 -18.71
CA GLN A 134 -9.61 10.13 -20.06
C GLN A 134 -9.56 9.03 -21.12
N ALA A 135 -8.63 8.08 -21.01
CA ALA A 135 -8.51 6.93 -21.90
C ALA A 135 -9.77 6.06 -21.90
N VAL A 136 -10.41 5.89 -20.74
CA VAL A 136 -11.66 5.13 -20.61
C VAL A 136 -12.85 5.88 -21.21
N LEU A 137 -12.91 7.20 -21.04
CA LEU A 137 -13.94 8.01 -21.71
C LEU A 137 -13.77 8.00 -23.23
N GLY A 138 -12.53 8.08 -23.73
CA GLY A 138 -12.21 7.92 -25.15
C GLY A 138 -12.59 6.54 -25.69
N HIS A 139 -12.26 5.49 -24.93
CA HIS A 139 -12.65 4.11 -25.21
C HIS A 139 -14.18 3.95 -25.36
N ILE A 140 -14.96 4.43 -24.39
CA ILE A 140 -16.42 4.39 -24.41
C ILE A 140 -16.98 5.24 -25.56
N GLY A 141 -16.37 6.40 -25.83
CA GLY A 141 -16.76 7.28 -26.94
C GLY A 141 -16.58 6.62 -28.30
N ALA A 142 -15.43 5.98 -28.54
CA ALA A 142 -15.16 5.23 -29.76
C ALA A 142 -16.10 4.02 -29.92
N ALA A 143 -16.35 3.30 -28.83
CA ALA A 143 -17.32 2.20 -28.80
C ALA A 143 -18.72 2.67 -29.20
N PHE A 144 -19.16 3.80 -28.65
CA PHE A 144 -20.45 4.38 -28.94
C PHE A 144 -20.57 4.82 -30.40
N ALA A 145 -19.56 5.50 -30.96
CA ALA A 145 -19.55 5.93 -32.36
C ALA A 145 -19.63 4.73 -33.33
N LEU A 146 -18.89 3.66 -33.04
CA LEU A 146 -18.96 2.42 -33.81
C LEU A 146 -20.33 1.75 -33.68
N ALA A 147 -20.90 1.72 -32.48
CA ALA A 147 -22.23 1.16 -32.24
C ALA A 147 -23.35 1.95 -32.94
N GLN A 148 -23.23 3.28 -33.07
CA GLN A 148 -24.16 4.07 -33.88
C GLN A 148 -24.12 3.71 -35.37
N THR A 149 -22.92 3.40 -35.87
CA THR A 149 -22.70 3.12 -37.30
C THR A 149 -23.03 1.68 -37.67
N TYR A 150 -22.66 0.72 -36.81
CA TYR A 150 -22.69 -0.72 -37.11
C TYR A 150 -23.60 -1.54 -36.18
N GLY A 151 -24.22 -0.89 -35.19
CA GLY A 151 -25.12 -1.50 -34.20
C GLY A 151 -24.40 -1.98 -32.94
N MET A 152 -25.09 -2.00 -31.80
CA MET A 152 -24.53 -2.40 -30.48
C MET A 152 -23.92 -3.82 -30.50
N GLY A 153 -24.45 -4.74 -31.30
CA GLY A 153 -23.91 -6.09 -31.42
C GLY A 153 -22.49 -6.15 -31.99
N SER A 154 -22.00 -5.10 -32.65
CA SER A 154 -20.66 -5.10 -33.25
C SER A 154 -19.51 -4.83 -32.28
N ILE A 155 -19.82 -4.30 -31.09
CA ILE A 155 -18.82 -3.95 -30.06
C ILE A 155 -18.71 -4.99 -28.92
N GLY A 156 -19.52 -6.05 -28.96
CA GLY A 156 -19.53 -7.10 -27.94
C GLY A 156 -20.31 -6.73 -26.66
N GLU A 157 -20.58 -7.74 -25.83
CA GLU A 157 -21.46 -7.61 -24.66
C GLU A 157 -20.87 -6.71 -23.56
N ALA A 158 -19.57 -6.85 -23.27
CA ALA A 158 -18.90 -6.05 -22.25
C ALA A 158 -18.98 -4.55 -22.56
N MET A 159 -18.61 -4.16 -23.79
CA MET A 159 -18.62 -2.75 -24.22
C MET A 159 -20.04 -2.20 -24.36
N THR A 160 -21.01 -3.05 -24.71
CA THR A 160 -22.43 -2.69 -24.72
C THR A 160 -22.88 -2.22 -23.34
N GLY A 161 -22.45 -2.89 -22.26
CA GLY A 161 -22.76 -2.50 -20.89
C GLY A 161 -22.21 -1.12 -20.52
N GLU A 162 -21.00 -0.81 -20.96
CA GLU A 162 -20.32 0.47 -20.66
C GLU A 162 -20.95 1.64 -21.41
N VAL A 163 -21.22 1.45 -22.70
CA VAL A 163 -21.92 2.44 -23.53
C VAL A 163 -23.31 2.72 -22.97
N ASN A 164 -24.05 1.70 -22.54
CA ASN A 164 -25.35 1.89 -21.91
C ASN A 164 -25.24 2.68 -20.58
N THR A 165 -24.23 2.37 -19.75
CA THR A 165 -23.99 3.11 -18.50
C THR A 165 -23.69 4.58 -18.77
N TYR A 166 -22.88 4.88 -19.79
CA TYR A 166 -22.57 6.23 -20.23
C TYR A 166 -23.82 6.97 -20.75
N LEU A 167 -24.62 6.32 -21.59
CA LEU A 167 -25.85 6.91 -22.13
C LEU A 167 -26.90 7.18 -21.05
N GLU A 168 -27.07 6.29 -20.09
CA GLU A 168 -27.99 6.51 -18.98
C GLU A 168 -27.54 7.66 -18.08
N ALA A 169 -26.23 7.83 -17.86
CA ALA A 169 -25.71 8.99 -17.13
C ALA A 169 -26.04 10.31 -17.86
N LEU A 170 -25.87 10.37 -19.18
CA LEU A 170 -26.22 11.54 -19.99
C LEU A 170 -27.73 11.83 -19.99
N LYS A 171 -28.58 10.80 -20.09
CA LYS A 171 -30.05 10.97 -20.10
C LYS A 171 -30.62 11.39 -18.75
N SER A 172 -30.10 10.80 -17.67
CA SER A 172 -30.62 10.99 -16.31
C SER A 172 -29.98 12.15 -15.56
N ASN A 173 -28.89 12.72 -16.10
CA ASN A 173 -28.01 13.66 -15.42
C ASN A 173 -27.51 13.14 -14.05
N ASN A 174 -27.41 11.81 -13.90
CA ASN A 174 -26.89 11.12 -12.72
C ASN A 174 -25.62 10.34 -13.10
N TYR A 175 -24.48 10.85 -12.63
CA TYR A 175 -23.17 10.31 -12.95
C TYR A 175 -22.66 9.29 -11.94
N GLU A 176 -23.46 8.85 -10.95
CA GLU A 176 -22.98 7.93 -9.91
C GLU A 176 -22.55 6.57 -10.48
N ALA A 177 -23.35 5.97 -11.36
CA ALA A 177 -23.03 4.70 -12.01
C ALA A 177 -21.84 4.82 -12.97
N LEU A 178 -21.75 5.94 -13.72
CA LEU A 178 -20.60 6.22 -14.56
C LEU A 178 -19.34 6.47 -13.72
N GLY A 179 -19.44 7.16 -12.58
CA GLY A 179 -18.35 7.37 -11.65
C GLY A 179 -17.84 6.07 -11.04
N LYS A 180 -18.73 5.13 -10.70
CA LYS A 180 -18.35 3.78 -10.27
C LYS A 180 -17.73 2.95 -11.39
N LEU A 181 -18.21 3.09 -12.62
CA LEU A 181 -17.59 2.46 -13.80
C LEU A 181 -16.17 3.00 -14.02
N LEU A 182 -16.01 4.32 -14.05
CA LEU A 182 -14.71 4.99 -14.22
C LEU A 182 -13.75 4.73 -13.05
N ALA A 183 -14.26 4.56 -11.83
CA ALA A 183 -13.48 4.16 -10.66
C ALA A 183 -13.16 2.65 -10.62
N GLY A 184 -13.97 1.83 -11.31
CA GLY A 184 -13.70 0.40 -11.51
C GLY A 184 -12.80 0.13 -12.72
N TYR A 185 -12.52 1.16 -13.52
CA TYR A 185 -11.52 1.15 -14.56
C TYR A 185 -10.17 1.51 -13.97
N ASP A 186 -9.25 0.57 -14.11
CA ASP A 186 -8.06 0.53 -13.31
C ASP A 186 -6.97 1.49 -13.82
N ALA A 187 -6.62 2.48 -13.00
CA ALA A 187 -5.45 3.34 -13.17
C ALA A 187 -4.24 2.89 -12.33
N SER A 188 -4.35 1.77 -11.63
CA SER A 188 -3.51 1.29 -10.53
C SER A 188 -3.51 -0.26 -10.45
N LYS A 189 -2.42 -0.92 -10.86
CA LYS A 189 -2.33 -2.37 -11.19
C LYS A 189 -1.85 -3.34 -10.07
N ASP A 190 -2.60 -4.31 -9.50
CA ASP A 190 -2.19 -5.51 -8.64
C ASP A 190 -1.14 -5.51 -7.42
N TYR A 191 -1.47 -5.30 -6.11
CA TYR A 191 -0.54 -5.09 -4.91
C TYR A 191 -0.73 -6.09 -3.80
N TRP A 192 0.34 -6.36 -3.05
CA TRP A 192 0.24 -6.98 -1.73
C TRP A 192 0.34 -5.93 -0.63
N LEU A 193 -0.73 -5.72 0.13
CA LEU A 193 -0.72 -4.90 1.33
C LEU A 193 -0.45 -5.74 2.57
N ILE A 194 0.52 -5.31 3.37
CA ILE A 194 0.72 -5.88 4.69
C ILE A 194 0.30 -4.87 5.76
N LYS A 195 -0.75 -5.23 6.49
CA LYS A 195 -1.31 -4.41 7.58
C LYS A 195 -0.41 -4.44 8.80
N MET A 196 -0.56 -3.45 9.68
CA MET A 196 0.25 -3.37 10.91
C MET A 196 0.09 -4.60 11.82
N ASP A 197 -1.07 -5.25 11.78
CA ASP A 197 -1.35 -6.48 12.54
C ASP A 197 -0.84 -7.77 11.85
N GLY A 198 -0.12 -7.63 10.75
CA GLY A 198 0.46 -8.72 9.98
C GLY A 198 -0.46 -9.33 8.93
N THR A 199 -1.71 -8.87 8.83
CA THR A 199 -2.66 -9.36 7.81
C THR A 199 -2.14 -9.04 6.40
N ILE A 200 -2.26 -10.01 5.51
CA ILE A 200 -1.83 -9.90 4.11
C ILE A 200 -3.06 -9.77 3.23
N GLU A 201 -3.15 -8.71 2.43
CA GLU A 201 -4.26 -8.49 1.50
C GLU A 201 -3.71 -8.38 0.07
N ASP A 202 -4.37 -9.07 -0.87
CA ASP A 202 -4.17 -8.80 -2.30
C ASP A 202 -5.06 -7.63 -2.70
N THR A 203 -4.51 -6.80 -3.57
CA THR A 203 -4.97 -5.45 -3.86
C THR A 203 -4.38 -5.08 -5.23
N GLU A 204 -4.09 -3.80 -5.55
CA GLU A 204 -4.08 -3.29 -6.93
C GLU A 204 -2.80 -2.46 -7.37
N GLU A 205 -1.52 -2.79 -7.07
CA GLU A 205 -0.15 -2.20 -7.32
C GLU A 205 1.01 -3.25 -7.45
N ARG A 206 1.62 -3.68 -8.59
CA ARG A 206 2.63 -4.80 -8.70
C ARG A 206 3.92 -4.58 -7.92
N ALA A 207 3.79 -4.62 -6.61
CA ALA A 207 4.69 -4.16 -5.58
C ALA A 207 4.12 -4.63 -4.23
N PHE A 208 4.87 -4.35 -3.17
CA PHE A 208 4.43 -4.56 -1.80
C PHE A 208 4.23 -3.22 -1.11
N TYR A 209 3.16 -3.16 -0.33
CA TYR A 209 2.76 -2.04 0.49
C TYR A 209 2.78 -2.41 1.96
N ARG A 210 2.99 -1.40 2.80
CA ARG A 210 2.82 -1.51 4.24
C ARG A 210 1.95 -0.38 4.77
N GLU A 211 1.28 -0.64 5.89
CA GLU A 211 0.63 0.40 6.66
C GLU A 211 1.61 1.15 7.57
N TYR A 212 1.41 2.45 7.72
CA TYR A 212 2.13 3.31 8.65
C TYR A 212 1.19 4.38 9.22
N ILE A 213 1.57 4.99 10.35
CA ILE A 213 0.83 6.09 10.96
C ILE A 213 1.44 7.42 10.53
N ASP A 214 0.65 8.28 9.89
CA ASP A 214 1.09 9.62 9.51
C ASP A 214 1.19 10.57 10.73
N ALA A 215 1.76 11.77 10.52
CA ALA A 215 1.93 12.73 11.61
C ALA A 215 0.61 13.19 12.24
N ASN A 216 -0.54 12.99 11.60
CA ASN A 216 -1.85 13.34 12.13
C ASN A 216 -2.54 12.16 12.84
N GLY A 217 -1.89 11.00 12.91
CA GLY A 217 -2.44 9.80 13.53
C GLY A 217 -3.35 9.00 12.59
N ASN A 218 -3.33 9.26 11.27
CA ASN A 218 -4.10 8.45 10.34
C ASN A 218 -3.29 7.26 9.87
N ILE A 219 -3.96 6.11 9.73
CA ILE A 219 -3.38 4.95 9.05
C ILE A 219 -3.31 5.27 7.56
N LYS A 220 -2.10 5.17 7.01
CA LYS A 220 -1.79 5.36 5.60
C LYS A 220 -1.09 4.12 5.07
N ARG A 221 -1.01 4.02 3.75
CA ARG A 221 -0.30 2.96 3.04
C ARG A 221 0.84 3.60 2.28
N GLU A 222 1.98 2.93 2.25
CA GLU A 222 3.12 3.32 1.42
C GLU A 222 3.69 2.12 0.68
N LYS A 223 4.15 2.38 -0.54
CA LYS A 223 4.90 1.40 -1.32
C LYS A 223 6.26 1.19 -0.68
N ILE A 224 6.70 -0.06 -0.61
CA ILE A 224 8.06 -0.38 -0.23
C ILE A 224 8.95 -0.18 -1.46
N GLU A 225 9.94 0.71 -1.35
CA GLU A 225 10.86 1.02 -2.46
C GLU A 225 11.56 -0.25 -2.98
N GLY A 226 11.56 -0.42 -4.31
CA GLY A 226 12.17 -1.57 -4.98
C GLY A 226 11.40 -2.88 -4.86
N SER A 227 10.18 -2.85 -4.30
CA SER A 227 9.34 -4.04 -4.15
C SER A 227 8.57 -4.43 -5.40
N GLU A 228 8.71 -3.65 -6.48
CA GLU A 228 8.06 -3.91 -7.75
C GLU A 228 8.44 -5.29 -8.28
N TYR A 229 7.47 -6.01 -8.84
CA TYR A 229 7.69 -7.34 -9.37
C TYR A 229 7.04 -7.54 -10.74
N THR A 230 7.72 -8.35 -11.57
CA THR A 230 7.21 -8.80 -12.87
C THR A 230 6.81 -10.27 -12.79
N GLY A 231 5.87 -10.69 -13.64
CA GLY A 231 5.37 -12.06 -13.64
C GLY A 231 4.41 -12.37 -12.48
N SER A 232 4.32 -13.63 -12.08
CA SER A 232 3.24 -14.12 -11.22
C SER A 232 3.21 -13.45 -9.82
N ARG A 233 2.06 -12.86 -9.44
CA ARG A 233 1.80 -12.33 -8.08
C ARG A 233 1.98 -13.37 -6.99
N MET A 234 1.66 -14.63 -7.29
CA MET A 234 1.82 -15.75 -6.38
C MET A 234 3.30 -16.02 -6.10
N LEU A 235 4.15 -15.90 -7.12
CA LEU A 235 5.60 -16.05 -6.94
C LEU A 235 6.19 -14.86 -6.18
N ALA A 236 5.69 -13.65 -6.41
CA ALA A 236 6.07 -12.49 -5.63
C ALA A 236 5.76 -12.69 -4.14
N LEU A 237 4.54 -13.15 -3.81
CA LEU A 237 4.17 -13.47 -2.44
C LEU A 237 5.02 -14.61 -1.86
N TYR A 238 5.28 -15.66 -2.64
CA TYR A 238 6.17 -16.76 -2.22
C TYR A 238 7.56 -16.22 -1.85
N ASN A 239 8.14 -15.37 -2.70
CA ASN A 239 9.48 -14.81 -2.49
C ASN A 239 9.50 -13.83 -1.30
N PHE A 240 8.41 -13.10 -1.05
CA PHE A 240 8.26 -12.24 0.12
C PHE A 240 8.24 -13.04 1.43
N LEU A 241 7.45 -14.11 1.48
CA LEU A 241 7.34 -14.96 2.66
C LEU A 241 8.60 -15.79 2.87
N GLY A 242 9.08 -16.46 1.81
CA GLY A 242 10.17 -17.42 1.86
C GLY A 242 9.77 -18.74 2.52
N ASP A 243 10.55 -19.79 2.27
CA ASP A 243 10.21 -21.17 2.65
C ASP A 243 9.92 -21.35 4.14
N LYS A 244 10.75 -20.72 5.00
CA LYS A 244 10.61 -20.83 6.46
C LYS A 244 9.31 -20.21 6.96
N MET A 245 8.93 -19.05 6.42
CA MET A 245 7.70 -18.38 6.84
C MET A 245 6.48 -19.15 6.33
N ILE A 246 6.52 -19.59 5.07
CA ILE A 246 5.47 -20.43 4.48
C ILE A 246 5.24 -21.67 5.36
N GLN A 247 6.31 -22.39 5.72
CA GLN A 247 6.19 -23.57 6.57
C GLN A 247 5.55 -23.25 7.93
N LYS A 248 5.94 -22.16 8.60
CA LYS A 248 5.28 -21.70 9.84
C LYS A 248 3.79 -21.41 9.62
N MET A 249 3.43 -20.76 8.51
CA MET A 249 2.03 -20.46 8.19
C MET A 249 1.19 -21.72 7.92
N TYR A 250 1.78 -22.76 7.34
CA TYR A 250 1.12 -24.07 7.23
C TYR A 250 0.85 -24.67 8.64
N GLU A 251 1.86 -24.66 9.50
CA GLU A 251 1.76 -25.16 10.88
C GLU A 251 0.73 -24.41 11.73
N GLU A 252 0.62 -23.08 11.57
CA GLU A 252 -0.31 -22.25 12.33
C GLU A 252 -1.74 -22.25 11.77
N SER A 253 -1.95 -22.65 10.51
CA SER A 253 -3.27 -22.60 9.85
C SER A 253 -4.30 -23.63 10.39
N LEU A 254 -3.98 -24.37 11.46
CA LEU A 254 -4.72 -25.51 11.98
C LEU A 254 -5.99 -25.14 12.76
N THR A 255 -7.13 -25.13 12.08
CA THR A 255 -8.46 -25.17 12.73
C THR A 255 -9.48 -26.09 12.03
N SER A 256 -9.09 -26.89 11.02
CA SER A 256 -10.02 -27.79 10.32
C SER A 256 -9.31 -29.05 9.74
N PRO A 257 -9.97 -30.23 9.66
CA PRO A 257 -9.36 -31.50 9.21
C PRO A 257 -8.92 -31.55 7.73
N SER A 258 -9.30 -30.56 6.92
CA SER A 258 -9.04 -30.51 5.48
C SER A 258 -7.84 -29.62 5.09
N LYS A 259 -7.05 -29.15 6.07
CA LYS A 259 -5.89 -28.27 5.85
C LYS A 259 -4.59 -29.06 5.97
N LEU A 260 -3.58 -28.66 5.18
CA LEU A 260 -2.26 -29.27 5.26
C LEU A 260 -1.49 -28.66 6.44
N ALA A 261 -0.91 -29.51 7.29
CA ALA A 261 -0.11 -29.07 8.44
C ALA A 261 1.34 -28.71 8.04
N THR A 262 1.81 -29.20 6.89
CA THR A 262 3.18 -28.99 6.39
C THR A 262 3.16 -28.91 4.87
N VAL A 263 4.15 -28.23 4.28
CA VAL A 263 4.33 -28.22 2.84
C VAL A 263 4.59 -29.66 2.33
N PRO A 264 3.78 -30.19 1.40
CA PRO A 264 4.00 -31.51 0.83
C PRO A 264 5.34 -31.59 0.10
N LYS A 265 6.18 -32.55 0.48
CA LYS A 265 7.52 -32.71 -0.11
C LYS A 265 7.55 -33.66 -1.30
N THR A 266 6.61 -34.60 -1.37
CA THR A 266 6.61 -35.69 -2.35
C THR A 266 5.23 -35.90 -2.98
N ASP A 267 4.18 -35.99 -2.16
CA ASP A 267 2.83 -36.28 -2.64
C ASP A 267 2.10 -35.01 -3.14
N ILE A 268 2.06 -34.85 -4.45
CA ILE A 268 1.34 -33.79 -5.15
C ILE A 268 -0.18 -33.91 -5.00
N PHE A 269 -0.71 -35.09 -4.67
CA PHE A 269 -2.16 -35.29 -4.56
C PHE A 269 -2.75 -34.91 -3.20
N SER A 270 -1.90 -34.40 -2.30
CA SER A 270 -2.31 -33.79 -1.05
C SER A 270 -2.83 -32.36 -1.21
N PHE A 271 -2.53 -31.71 -2.35
CA PHE A 271 -3.06 -30.39 -2.69
C PHE A 271 -4.53 -30.44 -3.08
N ASN A 272 -5.23 -29.32 -2.87
CA ASN A 272 -6.62 -29.16 -3.23
C ASN A 272 -6.81 -29.33 -4.75
N ASP A 273 -7.89 -30.02 -5.12
CA ASP A 273 -8.24 -30.31 -6.52
C ASP A 273 -8.34 -29.07 -7.41
N LYS A 274 -8.84 -27.95 -6.86
CA LYS A 274 -8.94 -26.66 -7.55
C LYS A 274 -7.56 -26.02 -7.75
N VAL A 275 -6.69 -26.11 -6.74
CA VAL A 275 -5.30 -25.61 -6.83
C VAL A 275 -4.50 -26.39 -7.87
N LEU A 276 -4.65 -27.71 -7.93
CA LEU A 276 -4.03 -28.52 -8.99
C LEU A 276 -4.54 -28.15 -10.38
N GLN A 277 -5.84 -27.86 -10.51
CA GLN A 277 -6.42 -27.39 -11.76
C GLN A 277 -5.88 -26.01 -12.16
N ASP A 278 -5.79 -25.08 -11.21
CA ASP A 278 -5.43 -23.69 -11.48
C ASP A 278 -3.94 -23.52 -11.80
N VAL A 279 -3.06 -24.25 -11.10
CA VAL A 279 -1.61 -24.16 -11.34
C VAL A 279 -1.13 -25.04 -12.49
N LEU A 280 -1.71 -26.24 -12.65
CA LEU A 280 -1.21 -27.25 -13.61
C LEU A 280 -2.13 -27.44 -14.82
N GLY A 281 -3.33 -26.84 -14.82
CA GLY A 281 -4.34 -27.07 -15.86
C GLY A 281 -4.97 -28.46 -15.82
N TRP A 282 -4.76 -29.22 -14.74
CA TRP A 282 -5.16 -30.62 -14.67
C TRP A 282 -6.68 -30.82 -14.58
N SER A 283 -7.23 -31.55 -15.55
CA SER A 283 -8.59 -32.08 -15.47
C SER A 283 -8.67 -33.28 -14.53
N LYS A 284 -9.89 -33.75 -14.23
CA LYS A 284 -10.10 -35.00 -13.47
C LYS A 284 -9.41 -36.21 -14.12
N LYS A 285 -9.32 -36.26 -15.45
CA LYS A 285 -8.67 -37.35 -16.18
C LYS A 285 -7.15 -37.28 -16.04
N ASP A 286 -6.58 -36.08 -16.14
CA ASP A 286 -5.13 -35.85 -16.02
C ASP A 286 -4.64 -36.27 -14.63
N LYS A 287 -5.40 -35.98 -13.57
CA LYS A 287 -5.09 -36.42 -12.21
C LYS A 287 -5.06 -37.94 -12.05
N ILE A 288 -6.00 -38.66 -12.65
CA ILE A 288 -6.05 -40.13 -12.59
C ILE A 288 -4.84 -40.72 -13.32
N LEU A 289 -4.50 -40.16 -14.49
CA LEU A 289 -3.35 -40.59 -15.27
C LEU A 289 -2.04 -40.32 -14.52
N ALA A 290 -1.85 -39.10 -14.05
CA ALA A 290 -0.68 -38.69 -13.26
C ALA A 290 -0.49 -39.59 -12.02
N ARG A 291 -1.57 -39.93 -11.31
CA ARG A 291 -1.51 -40.85 -10.15
C ARG A 291 -1.10 -42.26 -10.56
N LYS A 292 -1.61 -42.76 -11.69
CA LYS A 292 -1.26 -44.09 -12.21
C LYS A 292 0.20 -44.15 -12.66
N GLU A 293 0.72 -43.05 -13.19
CA GLU A 293 2.11 -42.92 -13.66
C GLU A 293 3.10 -42.63 -12.54
N GLY A 294 2.62 -42.41 -11.31
CA GLY A 294 3.47 -42.14 -10.15
C GLY A 294 4.01 -40.71 -10.11
N PHE A 295 3.34 -39.77 -10.79
CA PHE A 295 3.72 -38.36 -10.82
C PHE A 295 3.77 -37.77 -9.41
N CYS A 296 4.82 -37.01 -9.11
CA CYS A 296 5.10 -36.49 -7.78
C CYS A 296 5.62 -35.04 -7.84
N MET A 297 5.88 -34.47 -6.67
CA MET A 297 6.44 -33.11 -6.59
C MET A 297 7.76 -32.96 -7.35
N ALA A 298 8.59 -34.01 -7.47
CA ALA A 298 9.88 -33.94 -8.15
C ALA A 298 9.76 -33.73 -9.67
N ASP A 299 8.63 -34.08 -10.27
CA ASP A 299 8.38 -33.97 -11.71
C ASP A 299 7.96 -32.55 -12.14
N LEU A 300 7.70 -31.66 -11.18
CA LEU A 300 7.32 -30.27 -11.41
C LEU A 300 8.53 -29.34 -11.54
N THR A 301 8.35 -28.25 -12.30
CA THR A 301 9.31 -27.13 -12.26
C THR A 301 9.28 -26.44 -10.90
N GLU A 302 10.37 -25.77 -10.52
CA GLU A 302 10.43 -24.99 -9.28
C GLU A 302 9.34 -23.93 -9.21
N GLU A 303 9.00 -23.32 -10.34
CA GLU A 303 7.92 -22.34 -10.41
C GLU A 303 6.55 -22.95 -10.09
N GLN A 304 6.25 -24.12 -10.67
CA GLN A 304 5.01 -24.86 -10.41
C GLN A 304 4.92 -25.27 -8.94
N LYS A 305 6.02 -25.77 -8.36
CA LYS A 305 6.09 -26.11 -6.92
C LYS A 305 5.74 -24.89 -6.07
N LYS A 306 6.38 -23.74 -6.33
CA LYS A 306 6.14 -22.51 -5.57
C LYS A 306 4.69 -22.02 -5.68
N LYS A 307 4.13 -22.02 -6.91
CA LYS A 307 2.74 -21.64 -7.16
C LYS A 307 1.75 -22.56 -6.43
N LEU A 308 1.92 -23.89 -6.51
CA LEU A 308 1.08 -24.84 -5.77
C LEU A 308 1.10 -24.58 -4.26
N VAL A 309 2.30 -24.38 -3.71
CA VAL A 309 2.47 -24.18 -2.27
C VAL A 309 1.81 -22.90 -1.79
N ILE A 310 1.98 -21.79 -2.51
CA ILE A 310 1.40 -20.51 -2.07
C ILE A 310 -0.10 -20.44 -2.32
N GLU A 311 -0.60 -20.99 -3.43
CA GLU A 311 -2.02 -21.00 -3.75
C GLU A 311 -2.80 -21.87 -2.76
N GLN A 312 -2.26 -23.03 -2.42
CA GLN A 312 -2.81 -23.87 -1.37
C GLN A 312 -2.81 -23.17 -0.01
N LEU A 313 -1.78 -22.40 0.30
CA LEU A 313 -1.71 -21.60 1.53
C LEU A 313 -2.81 -20.52 1.56
N LEU A 314 -3.05 -19.85 0.43
CA LEU A 314 -4.11 -18.86 0.28
C LEU A 314 -5.49 -19.51 0.48
N VAL A 315 -5.79 -20.59 -0.26
CA VAL A 315 -7.07 -21.30 -0.19
C VAL A 315 -7.35 -21.83 1.22
N GLN A 316 -6.37 -22.44 1.91
CA GLN A 316 -6.58 -22.97 3.26
C GLN A 316 -6.77 -21.88 4.33
N ASN A 317 -6.37 -20.65 4.02
CA ASN A 317 -6.62 -19.47 4.86
C ASN A 317 -7.83 -18.65 4.37
N GLY A 318 -8.70 -19.26 3.56
CA GLY A 318 -9.99 -18.70 3.18
C GLY A 318 -9.92 -17.64 2.07
N TYR A 319 -8.82 -17.56 1.33
CA TYR A 319 -8.75 -16.69 0.16
C TYR A 319 -9.40 -17.38 -1.03
N THR A 320 -10.08 -16.59 -1.84
CA THR A 320 -10.66 -17.01 -3.12
C THR A 320 -10.17 -16.10 -4.23
N TYR A 321 -9.80 -16.68 -5.36
CA TYR A 321 -9.42 -15.89 -6.53
C TYR A 321 -10.67 -15.31 -7.21
N GLY A 322 -10.73 -13.97 -7.28
CA GLY A 322 -11.85 -13.19 -7.82
C GLY A 322 -11.53 -12.56 -9.18
N LYS A 323 -11.94 -11.28 -9.38
CA LYS A 323 -11.62 -10.46 -10.56
C LYS A 323 -10.13 -10.11 -10.59
N ASP A 324 -9.30 -11.11 -10.87
CA ASP A 324 -7.85 -11.00 -10.93
C ASP A 324 -7.18 -10.58 -9.61
N ILE A 325 -7.80 -10.85 -8.45
CA ILE A 325 -7.19 -10.64 -7.13
C ILE A 325 -7.56 -11.78 -6.17
N TRP A 326 -6.70 -12.06 -5.20
CA TRP A 326 -7.00 -12.94 -4.08
C TRP A 326 -7.79 -12.22 -2.99
N ILE A 327 -9.08 -12.52 -2.87
CA ILE A 327 -9.95 -11.91 -1.87
C ILE A 327 -9.94 -12.76 -0.62
N GLY A 328 -9.44 -12.19 0.49
CA GLY A 328 -9.41 -12.83 1.80
C GLY A 328 -8.61 -12.00 2.82
N THR A 329 -8.78 -12.32 4.10
CA THR A 329 -8.08 -11.65 5.22
C THR A 329 -7.56 -12.64 6.26
N GLY A 330 -7.59 -13.94 5.95
CA GLY A 330 -7.27 -15.00 6.90
C GLY A 330 -5.77 -15.28 7.07
N MET A 331 -4.89 -14.69 6.25
CA MET A 331 -3.44 -14.89 6.34
C MET A 331 -2.82 -13.75 7.13
N LYS A 332 -2.02 -14.12 8.14
CA LYS A 332 -1.17 -13.18 8.88
C LYS A 332 0.27 -13.67 8.89
N VAL A 333 1.21 -12.73 8.85
CA VAL A 333 2.64 -13.05 9.07
C VAL A 333 2.81 -13.58 10.51
N PRO A 334 3.36 -14.78 10.69
CA PRO A 334 3.47 -15.43 12.01
C PRO A 334 4.62 -14.87 12.85
N GLY A 335 4.63 -15.22 14.14
CA GLY A 335 5.73 -14.91 15.08
C GLY A 335 5.62 -13.58 15.85
N MET A 336 4.55 -12.81 15.62
CA MET A 336 4.21 -11.65 16.45
C MET A 336 3.43 -12.05 17.70
N LYS A 337 3.67 -11.32 18.79
CA LYS A 337 2.94 -11.43 20.05
C LYS A 337 1.75 -10.47 20.04
N ALA A 338 0.86 -10.62 21.04
CA ALA A 338 -0.20 -9.65 21.27
C ALA A 338 0.40 -8.23 21.44
N ASN A 339 -0.28 -7.23 20.87
CA ASN A 339 0.12 -5.82 20.89
C ASN A 339 1.43 -5.47 20.13
N GLU A 340 2.04 -6.40 19.41
CA GLU A 340 3.14 -6.11 18.48
C GLU A 340 2.60 -5.70 17.10
N SER A 341 3.38 -4.91 16.36
CA SER A 341 3.08 -4.53 14.98
C SER A 341 4.22 -4.96 14.06
N ILE A 342 3.89 -5.24 12.79
CA ILE A 342 4.88 -5.68 11.80
C ILE A 342 5.58 -4.50 11.12
N GLY A 343 6.89 -4.62 10.98
CA GLY A 343 7.74 -3.78 10.16
C GLY A 343 8.27 -4.58 8.98
N ILE A 344 8.26 -3.98 7.79
CA ILE A 344 8.73 -4.65 6.57
C ILE A 344 9.61 -3.69 5.80
N ARG A 345 10.75 -4.18 5.32
CA ARG A 345 11.60 -3.45 4.39
C ARG A 345 12.27 -4.40 3.42
N LEU A 346 12.68 -3.85 2.28
CA LEU A 346 13.52 -4.54 1.32
C LEU A 346 14.94 -3.97 1.45
N VAL A 347 15.91 -4.82 1.80
CA VAL A 347 17.31 -4.43 1.99
C VAL A 347 18.17 -5.27 1.05
N ASN A 348 18.84 -4.62 0.09
CA ASN A 348 19.68 -5.29 -0.90
C ASN A 348 18.94 -6.45 -1.62
N GLY A 349 17.67 -6.23 -1.98
CA GLY A 349 16.82 -7.23 -2.64
C GLY A 349 16.37 -8.38 -1.74
N GLN A 350 16.62 -8.32 -0.43
CA GLN A 350 16.17 -9.31 0.55
C GLN A 350 15.09 -8.73 1.45
N TRP A 351 14.01 -9.49 1.61
CA TRP A 351 12.89 -9.11 2.47
C TRP A 351 13.25 -9.27 3.94
N GLU A 352 13.09 -8.20 4.70
CA GLU A 352 13.18 -8.23 6.14
C GLU A 352 11.82 -7.94 6.76
N LYS A 353 11.35 -8.90 7.55
CA LYS A 353 10.11 -8.81 8.34
C LYS A 353 10.52 -8.76 9.81
N PHE A 354 10.13 -7.72 10.52
CA PHE A 354 10.52 -7.51 11.91
C PHE A 354 9.35 -7.04 12.77
N THR A 355 9.51 -7.13 14.08
CA THR A 355 8.72 -6.36 15.03
C THR A 355 9.69 -5.64 15.98
N ALA A 356 9.32 -4.48 16.48
CA ALA A 356 10.12 -3.68 17.37
C ALA A 356 9.25 -3.01 18.43
N GLY A 357 9.86 -2.76 19.58
CA GLY A 357 9.16 -2.21 20.72
C GLY A 357 10.10 -1.63 21.75
N MET A 358 9.51 -1.17 22.84
CA MET A 358 10.17 -0.52 23.96
C MET A 358 9.63 -1.09 25.28
N GLU A 359 10.52 -1.43 26.20
CA GLU A 359 10.17 -1.70 27.59
C GLU A 359 10.61 -0.50 28.44
N ILE A 360 9.68 0.02 29.25
CA ILE A 360 9.92 1.06 30.24
C ILE A 360 9.66 0.43 31.61
N ARG A 361 10.68 0.38 32.47
CA ARG A 361 10.56 -0.11 33.83
C ARG A 361 10.66 1.05 34.79
N ARG A 362 9.52 1.46 35.37
CA ARG A 362 9.50 2.49 36.42
C ARG A 362 9.92 1.93 37.76
N ASP A 363 10.71 2.70 38.49
CA ASP A 363 11.12 2.38 39.85
C ASP A 363 9.93 2.34 40.82
N ALA A 364 10.11 1.61 41.92
CA ALA A 364 9.05 1.39 42.92
C ALA A 364 8.55 2.70 43.56
N ASP A 365 9.40 3.73 43.59
CA ASP A 365 9.16 5.05 44.15
C ASP A 365 8.92 6.13 43.07
N ALA A 366 8.71 5.75 41.80
CA ALA A 366 8.57 6.72 40.69
C ALA A 366 7.49 7.79 40.93
N PHE A 367 6.39 7.45 41.62
CA PHE A 367 5.32 8.41 41.95
C PHE A 367 5.62 9.30 43.16
N ASP A 368 6.66 9.01 43.96
CA ASP A 368 7.08 9.88 45.05
C ASP A 368 7.84 11.13 44.53
N VAL A 369 8.09 11.21 43.22
CA VAL A 369 8.58 12.44 42.56
C VAL A 369 7.66 13.64 42.81
N TRP A 370 6.35 13.41 42.94
CA TRP A 370 5.38 14.41 43.39
C TRP A 370 4.23 13.75 44.12
N LYS A 371 4.01 14.14 45.38
CA LYS A 371 2.94 13.61 46.22
C LYS A 371 2.51 14.64 47.25
N ASN A 372 1.20 14.77 47.45
CA ASN A 372 0.61 15.62 48.49
C ASN A 372 1.16 17.06 48.48
N ASN A 373 1.26 17.68 47.30
CA ASN A 373 1.80 19.02 47.09
C ASN A 373 3.29 19.19 47.40
N VAL A 374 4.05 18.08 47.52
CA VAL A 374 5.50 18.09 47.71
C VAL A 374 6.16 17.45 46.51
N ALA A 375 7.05 18.20 45.85
CA ALA A 375 7.93 17.68 44.82
C ALA A 375 9.22 17.15 45.45
N SER A 376 9.68 15.97 45.03
CA SER A 376 10.98 15.44 45.48
C SER A 376 12.14 16.27 44.91
N ASN A 377 13.13 16.53 45.76
CA ASN A 377 14.38 17.20 45.38
C ASN A 377 15.51 16.21 45.03
N ASP A 378 15.35 14.92 45.35
CA ASP A 378 16.37 13.89 45.09
C ASP A 378 16.42 13.58 43.60
N TYR A 379 17.62 13.66 43.03
CA TYR A 379 17.87 13.34 41.63
C TYR A 379 17.56 11.88 41.28
N ASN A 380 17.77 10.95 42.20
CA ASN A 380 17.48 9.52 41.98
C ASN A 380 15.98 9.21 42.05
N VAL A 381 15.20 10.06 42.73
CA VAL A 381 13.73 10.01 42.80
C VAL A 381 13.09 10.85 41.67
N LYS A 382 13.90 11.51 40.82
CA LYS A 382 13.38 12.19 39.63
C LYS A 382 13.10 11.15 38.56
N ASP A 383 11.89 10.60 38.64
CA ASP A 383 11.20 10.09 37.45
C ASP A 383 11.93 8.92 36.75
N SER A 384 12.75 8.21 37.52
CA SER A 384 13.67 7.19 37.06
C SER A 384 12.92 6.00 36.46
N ALA A 385 13.38 5.61 35.28
CA ALA A 385 12.95 4.40 34.61
C ALA A 385 14.13 3.81 33.83
N ASP A 386 14.22 2.49 33.81
CA ASP A 386 15.08 1.79 32.87
C ASP A 386 14.33 1.61 31.56
N VAL A 387 14.89 2.10 30.46
CA VAL A 387 14.29 1.97 29.14
C VAL A 387 15.17 1.11 28.25
N SER A 388 14.56 0.12 27.61
CA SER A 388 15.21 -0.70 26.60
C SER A 388 14.35 -0.80 25.35
N PHE A 389 15.00 -1.01 24.22
CA PHE A 389 14.36 -1.21 22.93
C PHE A 389 14.72 -2.60 22.42
N TYR A 390 13.81 -3.18 21.66
CA TYR A 390 14.08 -4.43 20.97
C TYR A 390 13.67 -4.36 19.50
N LYS A 391 14.37 -5.14 18.69
CA LYS A 391 13.95 -5.48 17.34
C LYS A 391 14.11 -6.98 17.17
N ARG A 392 13.03 -7.66 16.77
CA ARG A 392 13.00 -9.10 16.52
C ARG A 392 12.75 -9.38 15.05
N ASN A 393 13.66 -10.10 14.42
CA ASN A 393 13.49 -10.60 13.06
C ASN A 393 12.47 -11.75 13.07
N LEU A 394 11.40 -11.65 12.28
CA LEU A 394 10.29 -12.62 12.27
C LEU A 394 10.63 -13.90 11.48
N ASP A 395 11.55 -13.81 10.50
CA ASP A 395 12.04 -14.98 9.76
C ASP A 395 12.87 -15.89 10.68
N THR A 396 13.81 -15.31 11.44
CA THR A 396 14.81 -16.05 12.24
C THR A 396 14.45 -16.17 13.72
N GLY A 397 13.62 -15.29 14.26
CA GLY A 397 13.33 -15.18 15.69
C GLY A 397 14.41 -14.47 16.52
N VAL A 398 15.53 -14.06 15.90
CA VAL A 398 16.63 -13.38 16.59
C VAL A 398 16.16 -12.01 17.07
N THR A 399 16.45 -11.69 18.33
CA THR A 399 16.12 -10.41 18.96
C THR A 399 17.40 -9.63 19.26
N GLU A 400 17.48 -8.41 18.75
CA GLU A 400 18.48 -7.41 19.12
C GLU A 400 17.91 -6.52 20.22
N LEU A 401 18.76 -6.18 21.20
CA LEU A 401 18.40 -5.32 22.33
C LEU A 401 19.28 -4.07 22.33
N TYR A 402 18.68 -2.95 22.67
CA TYR A 402 19.37 -1.70 22.95
C TYR A 402 18.89 -1.17 24.29
N ASN A 403 19.74 -1.31 25.30
CA ASN A 403 19.51 -0.68 26.61
C ASN A 403 19.78 0.82 26.41
N GLY A 404 18.78 1.66 26.69
CA GLY A 404 18.75 3.06 26.29
C GLY A 404 20.03 3.86 26.57
N ALA A 405 20.17 5.01 25.90
CA ALA A 405 21.42 5.78 25.92
C ALA A 405 21.81 6.36 27.31
N THR A 406 20.89 6.32 28.28
CA THR A 406 21.06 6.84 29.65
C THR A 406 20.19 6.05 30.62
N THR A 407 20.48 6.16 31.92
CA THR A 407 19.66 5.64 33.02
C THR A 407 18.72 6.70 33.60
N ASN A 408 18.83 7.96 33.16
CA ASN A 408 18.02 9.08 33.67
C ASN A 408 16.89 9.41 32.69
N TRP A 409 15.65 9.18 33.10
CA TRP A 409 14.47 9.35 32.25
C TRP A 409 13.42 10.22 32.93
N ALA A 410 12.57 10.86 32.13
CA ALA A 410 11.33 11.46 32.59
C ALA A 410 10.15 10.60 32.07
N SER A 411 9.15 10.34 32.92
CA SER A 411 8.00 9.46 32.74
C SER A 411 6.77 9.79 33.61
N ILE A 412 6.88 10.67 34.62
CA ILE A 412 5.91 11.04 35.66
C ILE A 412 5.87 12.57 35.78
N ASP A 413 4.68 13.14 35.71
CA ASP A 413 4.54 14.58 35.87
C ASP A 413 4.73 15.02 37.33
N LYS A 414 5.37 16.17 37.51
CA LYS A 414 5.55 16.86 38.79
C LYS A 414 5.29 18.37 38.72
N LYS A 415 5.02 18.93 37.53
CA LYS A 415 4.92 20.40 37.34
C LYS A 415 3.58 20.88 36.78
N SER A 416 2.80 20.07 36.05
CA SER A 416 1.54 20.57 35.47
C SER A 416 0.58 21.01 36.58
N SER A 417 -0.08 22.14 36.40
CA SER A 417 -1.01 22.70 37.39
C SER A 417 -2.46 22.32 37.06
N GLY A 418 -3.28 22.07 38.08
CA GLY A 418 -4.70 21.75 37.90
C GLY A 418 -4.96 20.34 37.36
N THR A 419 -3.97 19.45 37.47
CA THR A 419 -4.03 18.06 37.02
C THR A 419 -4.04 17.08 38.18
N GLU A 420 -4.17 17.57 39.41
CA GLU A 420 -4.08 16.76 40.62
C GLU A 420 -5.20 15.72 40.74
N VAL A 421 -4.83 14.46 40.99
CA VAL A 421 -5.73 13.32 41.15
C VAL A 421 -5.54 12.70 42.53
N SER A 422 -6.62 12.45 43.26
CA SER A 422 -6.57 11.85 44.60
C SER A 422 -6.81 10.34 44.56
N ILE A 423 -5.85 9.56 45.04
CA ILE A 423 -5.88 8.09 45.06
C ILE A 423 -5.32 7.59 46.39
N GLY A 424 -6.06 6.70 47.07
CA GLY A 424 -5.59 6.06 48.30
C GLY A 424 -5.23 7.05 49.42
N GLY A 425 -5.96 8.17 49.53
CA GLY A 425 -5.71 9.22 50.52
C GLY A 425 -4.51 10.12 50.23
N ASN A 426 -3.83 9.94 49.09
CA ASN A 426 -2.76 10.81 48.62
C ASN A 426 -3.18 11.52 47.32
N THR A 427 -2.53 12.62 47.00
CA THR A 427 -2.73 13.37 45.76
C THR A 427 -1.49 13.26 44.87
N TYR A 428 -1.69 12.98 43.58
CA TYR A 428 -0.66 12.80 42.55
C TYR A 428 -0.94 13.69 41.31
N LYS A 429 0.01 13.83 40.38
CA LYS A 429 -0.21 14.53 39.11
C LYS A 429 -0.83 13.61 38.05
N GLY A 430 -1.96 14.02 37.50
CA GLY A 430 -2.75 13.28 36.52
C GLY A 430 -2.17 13.24 35.11
N ASN A 431 -1.27 14.14 34.73
CA ASN A 431 -0.62 14.08 33.41
C ASN A 431 0.47 12.99 33.36
N THR A 432 0.08 11.74 33.62
CA THR A 432 0.98 10.59 33.75
C THR A 432 0.35 9.37 33.08
N ILE A 433 1.08 8.67 32.22
CA ILE A 433 0.63 7.41 31.61
C ILE A 433 0.62 6.30 32.66
N VAL A 434 -0.44 5.49 32.69
CA VAL A 434 -0.63 4.38 33.66
C VAL A 434 -1.04 3.05 33.04
N SER A 435 -1.24 2.98 31.72
CA SER A 435 -1.47 1.72 31.01
C SER A 435 -0.20 0.88 30.92
N GLU A 436 -0.31 -0.43 31.18
CA GLU A 436 0.78 -1.40 30.97
C GLU A 436 1.20 -1.46 29.50
N TRP A 437 0.24 -1.52 28.58
CA TRP A 437 0.49 -1.65 27.14
C TRP A 437 -0.07 -0.45 26.39
N PHE A 438 0.74 0.12 25.52
CA PHE A 438 0.36 1.20 24.61
C PHE A 438 1.27 1.24 23.38
N LYS A 439 1.14 2.26 22.53
CA LYS A 439 1.83 2.34 21.24
C LYS A 439 2.61 3.64 21.09
N MET A 440 3.59 3.64 20.19
CA MET A 440 4.33 4.84 19.81
C MET A 440 4.69 4.79 18.32
N HIS A 441 4.79 5.95 17.65
CA HIS A 441 5.38 6.03 16.31
C HIS A 441 6.22 7.31 16.16
N PHE A 442 7.27 7.27 15.34
CA PHE A 442 8.13 8.44 15.08
C PHE A 442 7.55 9.34 14.00
N ILE A 443 7.67 10.66 14.21
CA ILE A 443 7.31 11.70 13.25
C ILE A 443 8.47 12.69 13.08
N ASP A 444 8.47 13.41 11.95
CA ASP A 444 9.31 14.61 11.80
C ASP A 444 8.91 15.68 12.81
N TYR A 445 9.90 16.36 13.37
CA TYR A 445 9.67 17.44 14.34
C TYR A 445 10.71 18.56 14.17
N PRO A 446 10.34 19.83 14.44
CA PRO A 446 11.30 20.93 14.36
C PRO A 446 12.46 20.75 15.34
N VAL A 447 13.68 20.66 14.79
CA VAL A 447 14.94 20.49 15.55
C VAL A 447 15.11 21.54 16.64
N ALA A 448 14.67 22.77 16.39
CA ALA A 448 14.75 23.87 17.36
C ALA A 448 14.02 23.58 18.69
N THR A 449 13.06 22.65 18.71
CA THR A 449 12.26 22.35 19.92
C THR A 449 12.99 21.43 20.88
N TYR A 450 13.49 20.29 20.38
CA TYR A 450 14.05 19.21 21.22
C TYR A 450 15.49 18.81 20.83
N GLY A 451 16.09 19.52 19.88
CA GLY A 451 17.46 19.25 19.43
C GLY A 451 17.62 18.08 18.47
N VAL A 452 16.51 17.44 18.07
CA VAL A 452 16.48 16.25 17.21
C VAL A 452 15.40 16.41 16.15
N ALA A 453 15.61 15.76 14.99
CA ALA A 453 14.67 15.83 13.87
C ALA A 453 13.43 14.92 14.04
N TYR A 454 13.47 14.01 15.02
CA TYR A 454 12.44 13.00 15.23
C TYR A 454 12.05 12.92 16.70
N VAL A 455 10.74 12.85 16.94
CA VAL A 455 10.16 12.54 18.26
C VAL A 455 9.17 11.40 18.11
N GLY A 456 9.01 10.60 19.16
CA GLY A 456 7.94 9.61 19.19
C GLY A 456 6.63 10.27 19.62
N VAL A 457 5.51 9.82 19.09
CA VAL A 457 4.16 10.20 19.53
C VAL A 457 3.61 9.03 20.32
N LEU A 458 3.26 9.24 21.58
CA LEU A 458 2.68 8.24 22.46
C LEU A 458 1.18 8.13 22.18
N THR A 459 0.66 6.91 22.00
CA THR A 459 -0.70 6.66 21.51
C THR A 459 -1.31 5.45 22.21
N ASP A 460 -2.65 5.38 22.24
CA ASP A 460 -3.44 4.32 22.89
C ASP A 460 -3.19 4.14 24.40
N ALA A 461 -2.40 5.02 25.02
CA ALA A 461 -2.09 4.97 26.44
C ALA A 461 -3.26 5.51 27.28
N GLN A 462 -3.47 4.89 28.44
CA GLN A 462 -4.37 5.40 29.47
C GLN A 462 -3.62 6.38 30.36
N ILE A 463 -4.28 7.50 30.67
CA ILE A 463 -3.72 8.57 31.50
C ILE A 463 -4.36 8.54 32.89
N LEU A 464 -3.59 8.89 33.91
CA LEU A 464 -4.05 9.03 35.29
C LEU A 464 -5.10 10.15 35.39
N SER A 465 -6.36 9.79 35.61
CA SER A 465 -7.46 10.77 35.72
C SER A 465 -8.28 10.51 36.98
N ASP A 466 -8.85 11.60 37.53
CA ASP A 466 -9.84 11.60 38.61
C ASP A 466 -11.23 11.14 38.16
N THR A 467 -11.46 11.14 36.85
CA THR A 467 -12.75 10.85 36.24
C THR A 467 -12.80 9.37 35.90
N ALA A 468 -13.80 8.64 36.44
CA ALA A 468 -14.07 7.26 36.07
C ALA A 468 -14.57 7.21 34.61
N GLY A 469 -13.63 7.08 33.67
CA GLY A 469 -13.91 7.07 32.24
C GLY A 469 -12.64 7.34 31.43
N THR A 470 -11.96 6.26 31.04
CA THR A 470 -10.85 6.14 30.08
C THR A 470 -10.48 7.39 29.28
N GLN A 471 -9.63 8.26 29.82
CA GLN A 471 -8.87 9.22 29.01
C GLN A 471 -7.76 8.45 28.29
N ILE A 472 -7.99 8.15 27.01
CA ILE A 472 -7.06 7.42 26.14
C ILE A 472 -6.48 8.38 25.11
N LEU A 473 -5.20 8.21 24.82
CA LEU A 473 -4.52 8.91 23.75
C LEU A 473 -4.93 8.40 22.37
N THR A 474 -5.33 9.32 21.50
CA THR A 474 -5.53 9.06 20.07
C THR A 474 -4.22 8.70 19.39
N LYS A 475 -4.30 8.21 18.14
CA LYS A 475 -3.14 7.99 17.28
C LYS A 475 -2.37 9.28 16.93
N ALA A 476 -2.94 10.46 17.17
CA ALA A 476 -2.22 11.74 17.04
C ALA A 476 -1.41 12.11 18.30
N GLY A 477 -1.50 11.30 19.36
CA GLY A 477 -0.93 11.55 20.68
C GLY A 477 -1.66 12.62 21.47
N ARG A 478 -2.95 12.81 21.22
CA ARG A 478 -3.80 13.77 21.95
C ARG A 478 -4.89 13.05 22.72
N ARG A 479 -5.36 13.63 23.82
CA ARG A 479 -6.49 13.07 24.56
C ARG A 479 -7.74 13.01 23.68
N THR A 480 -8.44 11.89 23.75
CA THR A 480 -9.71 11.72 23.03
C THR A 480 -10.70 12.80 23.44
N GLY A 481 -11.28 13.51 22.47
CA GLY A 481 -12.17 14.65 22.71
C GLY A 481 -11.47 16.01 22.82
N TYR A 482 -10.13 16.07 22.83
CA TYR A 482 -9.35 17.30 22.98
C TYR A 482 -8.30 17.46 21.86
N PRO A 483 -8.73 17.68 20.59
CA PRO A 483 -7.84 17.67 19.43
C PRO A 483 -6.89 18.88 19.34
N THR A 484 -7.11 19.92 20.14
CA THR A 484 -6.28 21.14 20.17
C THR A 484 -5.16 21.08 21.20
N GLU A 485 -5.12 20.03 22.04
CA GLU A 485 -4.08 19.87 23.03
C GLU A 485 -2.73 19.53 22.42
N ASP A 486 -1.69 19.83 23.20
CA ASP A 486 -0.34 19.39 22.91
C ASP A 486 -0.27 17.87 22.88
N ARG A 487 0.67 17.38 22.08
CA ARG A 487 0.88 15.95 21.90
C ARG A 487 1.64 15.38 23.10
N TRP A 488 1.32 14.15 23.44
CA TRP A 488 2.07 13.30 24.35
C TRP A 488 3.19 12.66 23.54
N LEU A 489 4.42 13.00 23.91
CA LEU A 489 5.59 12.76 23.08
C LEU A 489 6.65 11.95 23.81
N PHE A 490 7.46 11.26 23.02
CA PHE A 490 8.73 10.69 23.41
C PHE A 490 9.86 11.60 22.91
N HIS A 491 10.51 12.35 23.80
CA HIS A 491 11.48 13.40 23.43
C HIS A 491 12.54 13.68 24.51
N SER A 492 13.55 14.50 24.19
CA SER A 492 14.60 14.88 25.13
C SER A 492 14.13 15.85 26.21
N PHE A 493 14.74 15.79 27.39
CA PHE A 493 14.43 16.66 28.53
C PHE A 493 15.67 17.35 29.12
N ASP A 494 15.44 18.49 29.77
CA ASP A 494 16.41 19.10 30.68
C ASP A 494 16.54 18.30 32.00
N LYS A 495 17.60 18.54 32.78
CA LYS A 495 17.92 17.82 34.03
C LYS A 495 16.87 17.94 35.15
N GLY A 496 16.06 18.99 35.12
CA GLY A 496 15.03 19.29 36.11
C GLY A 496 13.62 19.22 35.54
N ALA A 497 13.44 18.71 34.33
CA ALA A 497 12.19 18.78 33.61
C ALA A 497 11.09 17.95 34.29
N SER A 498 9.86 18.22 33.89
CA SER A 498 8.72 17.37 34.20
C SER A 498 8.33 16.63 32.93
N SER A 499 7.90 15.39 33.06
CA SER A 499 7.28 14.64 31.96
C SER A 499 6.11 15.43 31.35
N ALA A 500 5.23 16.02 32.17
CA ALA A 500 4.00 16.67 31.71
C ALA A 500 3.17 15.79 30.75
N GLY A 501 3.28 14.45 30.90
CA GLY A 501 2.67 13.45 30.04
C GLY A 501 3.60 12.85 28.99
N CYS A 502 4.74 13.47 28.73
CA CYS A 502 5.75 12.98 27.80
C CYS A 502 6.74 12.03 28.48
N ILE A 503 7.48 11.24 27.71
CA ILE A 503 8.50 10.31 28.22
C ILE A 503 9.82 10.57 27.50
N GLY A 504 10.97 10.45 28.16
CA GLY A 504 12.22 10.47 27.42
C GLY A 504 13.48 10.78 28.21
N PRO A 505 14.64 10.78 27.54
CA PRO A 505 15.93 10.85 28.21
C PRO A 505 16.19 12.25 28.77
N MET A 506 16.65 12.29 30.01
CA MET A 506 17.01 13.52 30.70
C MET A 506 18.49 13.88 30.47
N SER A 507 18.78 15.17 30.46
CA SER A 507 20.16 15.66 30.43
C SER A 507 20.87 15.47 31.77
N ASP A 508 22.15 15.12 31.73
CA ASP A 508 23.01 15.14 32.94
C ASP A 508 23.48 16.56 33.28
N ILE A 509 23.25 17.52 32.38
CA ILE A 509 23.75 18.88 32.44
C ILE A 509 22.71 19.77 33.09
N ASN A 510 23.13 20.50 34.12
CA ASN A 510 22.29 21.52 34.75
C ASN A 510 22.35 22.84 33.96
N SER A 511 21.93 22.83 32.68
CA SER A 511 21.90 24.01 31.82
C SER A 511 20.61 24.09 31.02
N PRO A 512 19.77 25.11 31.25
CA PRO A 512 18.50 25.27 30.55
C PRO A 512 18.65 25.64 29.07
N ILE A 513 19.88 25.95 28.61
CA ILE A 513 20.15 26.41 27.24
C ILE A 513 20.68 25.27 26.35
N ILE A 514 21.28 24.23 26.93
CA ILE A 514 22.10 23.27 26.16
C ILE A 514 21.47 21.86 26.09
N TRP A 515 20.42 21.59 26.86
CA TRP A 515 19.77 20.29 26.91
C TRP A 515 19.17 19.84 25.56
N ASN A 516 18.81 20.79 24.69
CA ASN A 516 18.28 20.58 23.35
C ASN A 516 19.39 20.63 22.26
N SER A 517 20.65 20.37 22.60
CA SER A 517 21.75 20.30 21.63
C SER A 517 22.28 18.88 21.50
N ALA A 518 21.95 18.18 20.39
CA ALA A 518 22.41 16.82 20.14
C ALA A 518 23.94 16.69 19.97
N ALA A 519 24.64 17.79 19.71
CA ALA A 519 26.10 17.82 19.57
C ALA A 519 26.84 17.95 20.92
N TYR A 520 26.14 18.29 21.99
CA TYR A 520 26.81 18.53 23.27
C TYR A 520 27.13 17.21 23.98
N SER A 521 28.43 16.92 24.08
CA SER A 521 28.99 15.85 24.88
C SER A 521 30.33 16.33 25.45
N THR A 522 30.46 16.37 26.77
CA THR A 522 31.75 16.58 27.47
C THR A 522 32.04 15.37 28.36
N SER A 523 33.29 15.24 28.84
CA SER A 523 33.70 14.06 29.62
C SER A 523 32.78 13.84 30.82
N GLY A 524 31.92 12.81 30.74
CA GLY A 524 30.97 12.44 31.80
C GLY A 524 29.68 13.28 31.86
N SER A 525 29.31 14.06 30.84
CA SER A 525 28.04 14.80 30.82
C SER A 525 27.50 15.02 29.41
N GLN A 526 26.25 14.59 29.18
CA GLN A 526 25.57 14.69 27.89
C GLN A 526 24.20 15.37 28.01
N SER A 527 23.77 15.96 26.89
CA SER A 527 22.45 16.58 26.78
C SER A 527 21.35 15.53 26.61
N GLY A 528 20.10 15.86 26.97
CA GLY A 528 18.96 14.97 26.69
C GLY A 528 18.81 14.74 25.18
N ALA A 529 19.05 15.78 24.37
CA ALA A 529 19.04 15.68 22.92
C ALA A 529 20.15 14.76 22.36
N TYR A 530 21.33 14.72 22.99
CA TYR A 530 22.38 13.78 22.61
C TYR A 530 21.91 12.34 22.80
N TYR A 531 21.33 12.04 23.97
CA TYR A 531 20.80 10.70 24.27
C TYR A 531 19.65 10.31 23.33
N MET A 532 18.72 11.24 23.10
CA MET A 532 17.64 11.06 22.15
C MET A 532 18.17 10.79 20.73
N GLN A 533 19.21 11.50 20.29
CA GLN A 533 19.85 11.28 19.00
C GLN A 533 20.51 9.90 18.91
N GLN A 534 21.12 9.38 19.99
CA GLN A 534 21.67 8.01 19.99
C GLN A 534 20.56 6.96 19.82
N ILE A 535 19.43 7.14 20.51
CA ILE A 535 18.26 6.28 20.36
C ILE A 535 17.76 6.33 18.90
N VAL A 536 17.56 7.53 18.34
CA VAL A 536 17.12 7.70 16.95
C VAL A 536 18.10 7.06 15.96
N ASN A 537 19.41 7.24 16.16
CA ASN A 537 20.44 6.62 15.31
C ASN A 537 20.37 5.09 15.38
N GLN A 538 20.20 4.52 16.58
CA GLN A 538 20.06 3.08 16.75
C GLN A 538 18.80 2.57 16.03
N LEU A 539 17.64 3.15 16.33
CA LEU A 539 16.35 2.65 15.85
C LEU A 539 16.17 2.90 14.35
N MET A 540 16.43 4.12 13.89
CA MET A 540 16.10 4.53 12.52
C MET A 540 17.26 4.39 11.54
N SER A 541 18.51 4.49 11.96
CA SER A 541 19.66 4.36 11.05
C SER A 541 20.24 2.94 11.05
N GLN A 542 20.51 2.37 12.22
CA GLN A 542 21.12 1.03 12.30
C GLN A 542 20.07 -0.08 12.12
N TRP A 543 18.98 -0.02 12.87
CA TRP A 543 17.88 -0.98 12.75
C TRP A 543 16.96 -0.70 11.56
N GLY A 544 17.02 0.52 11.00
CA GLY A 544 16.21 1.01 9.89
C GLY A 544 14.71 0.88 10.09
N ILE A 545 14.25 1.23 11.29
CA ILE A 545 12.85 1.45 11.57
C ILE A 545 12.42 2.76 10.89
N TYR A 546 11.33 2.69 10.14
CA TYR A 546 10.81 3.78 9.34
C TYR A 546 9.84 4.68 10.14
N LYS A 547 9.58 5.89 9.62
CA LYS A 547 8.63 6.84 10.23
C LYS A 547 7.22 6.25 10.20
N GLY A 548 6.44 6.50 11.24
CA GLY A 548 5.09 5.94 11.33
C GLY A 548 5.02 4.44 11.63
N TYR A 549 6.14 3.73 11.78
CA TYR A 549 6.14 2.38 12.34
C TYR A 549 5.58 2.42 13.77
N GLU A 550 4.64 1.54 14.06
CA GLU A 550 3.97 1.48 15.34
C GLU A 550 4.69 0.53 16.31
N PHE A 551 5.48 1.11 17.22
CA PHE A 551 6.13 0.40 18.31
C PHE A 551 5.11 -0.12 19.32
N SER A 552 5.33 -1.34 19.80
CA SER A 552 4.73 -1.79 21.06
C SER A 552 5.49 -1.17 22.23
N VAL A 553 4.79 -0.60 23.19
CA VAL A 553 5.39 -0.10 24.42
C VAL A 553 4.84 -0.88 25.61
N HIS A 554 5.75 -1.48 26.39
CA HIS A 554 5.45 -2.20 27.61
C HIS A 554 5.97 -1.42 28.81
N LEU A 555 5.07 -0.86 29.60
CA LEU A 555 5.37 -0.19 30.85
C LEU A 555 5.21 -1.18 32.01
N VAL A 556 6.30 -1.46 32.71
CA VAL A 556 6.38 -2.37 33.85
C VAL A 556 6.90 -1.66 35.10
N GLY A 557 6.89 -2.35 36.24
CA GLY A 557 7.26 -1.76 37.53
C GLY A 557 6.08 -1.00 38.15
N GLN A 558 6.33 0.19 38.70
CA GLN A 558 5.27 0.99 39.33
C GLN A 558 4.42 1.72 38.27
N GLN A 559 3.32 1.09 37.84
CA GLN A 559 2.42 1.64 36.82
C GLN A 559 1.45 2.70 37.36
N THR A 560 0.97 2.53 38.61
CA THR A 560 -0.01 3.42 39.25
C THR A 560 0.48 3.88 40.63
N PRO A 561 -0.03 5.00 41.20
CA PRO A 561 0.50 5.57 42.46
C PRO A 561 0.29 4.72 43.72
N THR A 562 -0.58 3.72 43.66
CA THR A 562 -0.82 2.74 44.72
C THR A 562 -0.70 1.34 44.12
N TYR A 563 -0.18 0.36 44.86
CA TYR A 563 -0.29 -1.05 44.49
C TYR A 563 -1.77 -1.44 44.38
N TYR A 564 -2.37 -1.27 43.21
CA TYR A 564 -3.57 -2.02 42.86
C TYR A 564 -3.14 -3.47 42.66
N LYS A 565 -3.19 -4.25 43.74
CA LYS A 565 -3.45 -5.67 43.57
C LYS A 565 -4.87 -5.75 43.02
N TYR A 566 -4.99 -6.07 41.74
CA TYR A 566 -6.24 -6.60 41.20
C TYR A 566 -6.70 -7.80 42.03
#